data_AF-A0A4S2HN42-F1
#
_entry.id   AF-A0A4S2HN42-F1
#
_cell.length_a   1.000
_cell.length_b   1.000
_cell.length_c   1.000
_cell.angle_alpha   90.00
_cell.angle_beta   90.00
_cell.angle_gamma   90.00
#
_symmetry.space_group_name_H-M   'P 1'
#
loop_
_entity.id
_entity.type
_entity.pdbx_description
1 polymer ?
#
loop_
_entity_poly.entity_id
_entity_poly.type
_entity_poly.pdbx_seq_one_letter_code
_entity_poly.pdbx_strand_id
1 'polypeptide(L)'
;MSKTEKNKEIVKMVDERIKELGYKGKLEFDPIPNTFKRRNHFTTKADGTGVFTAFLWQMNTLSDEELAKDIDDRIGEAARHFGLK
;
A
#
# COMPACT_ATOMS: atom_id res chain seq x y z
N MET A 1 -15.18 11.56 -9.27
CA MET A 1 -14.21 11.97 -8.22
C MET A 1 -12.99 12.58 -8.84
N SER A 2 -12.37 13.54 -8.15
CA SER A 2 -11.04 14.03 -8.51
C SER A 2 -9.97 12.95 -8.23
N LYS A 3 -8.81 13.04 -8.90
CA LYS A 3 -7.68 12.12 -8.64
C LYS A 3 -7.23 12.17 -7.17
N THR A 4 -7.34 13.33 -6.54
CA THR A 4 -7.01 13.52 -5.12
C THR A 4 -7.98 12.79 -4.20
N GLU A 5 -9.27 12.75 -4.53
CA GLU A 5 -10.25 11.98 -3.76
C GLU A 5 -10.05 10.47 -3.91
N LYS A 6 -9.85 9.99 -5.14
CA LYS A 6 -9.56 8.58 -5.40
C LYS A 6 -8.28 8.13 -4.68
N ASN A 7 -7.27 8.99 -4.65
CA ASN A 7 -6.04 8.74 -3.88
C ASN A 7 -6.31 8.53 -2.38
N LYS A 8 -7.20 9.31 -1.77
CA LYS A 8 -7.58 9.14 -0.36
C LYS A 8 -8.32 7.82 -0.14
N GLU A 9 -9.20 7.45 -1.06
CA GLU A 9 -9.90 6.17 -1.01
C GLU A 9 -8.94 4.99 -1.10
N ILE A 10 -7.97 5.03 -2.02
CA ILE A 10 -6.95 3.97 -2.15
C ILE A 10 -6.19 3.80 -0.84
N VAL A 11 -5.74 4.89 -0.20
CA VAL A 11 -5.04 4.82 1.09
C VAL A 11 -5.91 4.16 2.14
N LYS A 12 -7.19 4.51 2.19
CA LYS A 12 -8.15 3.92 3.13
C LYS A 12 -8.35 2.43 2.86
N MET A 13 -8.55 2.04 1.60
CA MET A 13 -8.72 0.64 1.21
C MET A 13 -7.49 -0.20 1.59
N VAL A 14 -6.28 0.32 1.37
CA VAL A 14 -5.04 -0.37 1.77
C VAL A 14 -4.96 -0.52 3.28
N ASP A 15 -5.24 0.53 4.06
CA ASP A 15 -5.21 0.48 5.52
C ASP A 15 -6.27 -0.48 6.10
N GLU A 16 -7.49 -0.47 5.55
CA GLU A 16 -8.53 -1.43 5.91
C GLU A 16 -8.08 -2.86 5.57
N ARG A 17 -7.50 -3.08 4.40
CA ARG A 17 -7.04 -4.40 3.98
C ARG A 17 -5.89 -4.95 4.83
N ILE A 18 -4.93 -4.10 5.21
CA ILE A 18 -3.85 -4.46 6.15
C ILE A 18 -4.44 -4.93 7.49
N LYS A 19 -5.49 -4.26 7.97
CA LYS A 19 -6.17 -4.62 9.23
C LYS A 19 -6.92 -5.94 9.09
N GLU A 20 -7.66 -6.14 8.00
CA GLU A 20 -8.39 -7.39 7.72
C GLU A 20 -7.44 -8.60 7.67
N LEU A 21 -6.25 -8.43 7.09
CA LEU A 21 -5.23 -9.48 6.99
C LEU A 21 -4.42 -9.69 8.29
N GLY A 22 -4.72 -8.94 9.36
CA GLY A 22 -4.06 -9.10 10.65
C GLY A 22 -2.64 -8.53 10.72
N TYR A 23 -2.26 -7.66 9.78
CA TYR A 23 -0.96 -7.00 9.73
C TYR A 23 -0.93 -5.64 10.44
N LYS A 24 -2.01 -5.26 11.13
CA LYS A 24 -2.07 -4.03 11.93
C LYS A 24 -0.91 -3.98 12.93
N GLY A 25 -0.11 -2.90 12.88
CA GLY A 25 1.07 -2.71 13.73
C GLY A 25 2.31 -3.53 13.31
N LYS A 26 2.22 -4.28 12.21
CA LYS A 26 3.35 -5.00 11.59
C LYS A 26 3.67 -4.47 10.20
N LEU A 27 2.65 -4.03 9.47
CA LEU A 27 2.75 -3.35 8.18
C LEU A 27 2.10 -1.98 8.23
N GLU A 28 2.72 -1.02 7.56
CA GLU A 28 2.18 0.29 7.28
C GLU A 28 2.39 0.66 5.81
N PHE A 29 1.44 1.40 5.27
CA PHE A 29 1.47 1.86 3.89
C PHE A 29 1.91 3.32 3.80
N ASP A 30 3.00 3.60 3.07
CA ASP A 30 3.48 4.95 2.78
C ASP A 30 3.16 5.31 1.30
N PRO A 31 2.04 5.99 1.03
CA PRO A 31 1.64 6.30 -0.34
C PRO A 31 2.57 7.30 -0.99
N ILE A 32 2.91 7.07 -2.26
CA ILE A 32 3.67 7.99 -3.09
C ILE A 32 2.71 8.71 -4.05
N PRO A 33 2.33 9.97 -3.77
CA PRO A 33 1.36 10.71 -4.58
C PRO A 33 1.93 11.21 -5.92
N ASN A 34 3.25 11.26 -6.08
CA ASN A 34 3.91 11.89 -7.23
C ASN A 34 4.90 10.94 -7.96
N THR A 35 5.29 11.32 -9.17
CA THR A 35 6.21 10.56 -10.04
C THR A 35 7.70 10.77 -9.70
N PHE A 36 8.02 11.53 -8.65
CA PHE A 36 9.41 11.86 -8.33
C PHE A 36 10.19 10.67 -7.76
N LYS A 37 9.53 9.77 -7.04
CA LYS A 37 10.12 8.47 -6.67
C LYS A 37 9.98 7.51 -7.86
N ARG A 38 11.02 6.72 -8.14
CA ARG A 38 11.08 5.81 -9.29
C ARG A 38 11.00 4.32 -8.93
N ARG A 39 11.06 3.97 -7.64
CA ARG A 39 11.03 2.58 -7.16
C ARG A 39 10.20 2.49 -5.89
N ASN A 40 9.46 1.38 -5.76
CA ASN A 40 8.86 1.00 -4.48
C ASN A 40 9.98 0.73 -3.48
N HIS A 41 9.73 1.03 -2.21
CA HIS A 41 10.67 0.87 -1.12
C HIS A 41 10.01 0.11 0.02
N PHE A 42 10.82 -0.74 0.66
CA PHE A 42 10.51 -1.40 1.90
C PHE A 42 11.46 -0.86 2.96
N THR A 43 10.94 -0.35 4.08
CA THR A 43 11.75 0.14 5.20
C THR A 43 11.16 -0.36 6.50
N THR A 44 11.97 -0.47 7.54
CA THR A 44 11.50 -0.84 8.88
C THR A 44 11.59 0.38 9.79
N LYS A 45 10.55 0.62 10.60
CA LYS A 45 10.56 1.63 11.65
C LYS A 45 11.36 1.15 12.86
N ALA A 46 11.70 2.08 13.76
CA ALA A 46 12.41 1.76 15.00
C ALA A 46 11.64 0.80 15.93
N ASP A 47 10.31 0.73 15.81
CA ASP A 47 9.43 -0.16 16.57
C ASP A 47 9.29 -1.57 15.94
N GLY A 48 9.97 -1.84 14.81
CA GLY A 48 9.89 -3.11 14.09
C GLY A 48 8.77 -3.18 13.04
N THR A 49 7.96 -2.13 12.88
CA THR A 49 6.92 -2.08 11.85
C THR A 49 7.54 -1.99 10.45
N GLY A 50 7.17 -2.91 9.56
CA GLY A 50 7.50 -2.85 8.14
C GLY A 50 6.66 -1.80 7.43
N VAL A 51 7.29 -0.98 6.60
CA VAL A 51 6.65 0.06 5.80
C VAL A 51 6.92 -0.23 4.35
N PHE A 52 5.87 -0.26 3.53
CA PHE A 52 5.99 -0.42 2.09
C PHE A 52 5.37 0.78 1.38
N THR A 53 5.93 1.13 0.22
CA THR A 53 5.45 2.26 -0.57
C THR A 53 4.80 1.81 -1.88
N ALA A 54 3.77 2.53 -2.33
CA ALA A 54 3.20 2.36 -3.67
C ALA A 54 2.87 3.68 -4.35
N PHE A 55 2.92 3.68 -5.68
CA PHE A 55 2.59 4.83 -6.51
C PHE A 55 1.08 4.98 -6.67
N LEU A 56 0.51 5.98 -6.00
CA LEU A 56 -0.92 6.27 -6.09
C LEU A 56 -1.38 6.61 -7.50
N TRP A 57 -0.50 7.18 -8.34
CA TRP A 57 -0.82 7.49 -9.73
C TRP A 57 -0.91 6.25 -10.63
N GLN A 58 -0.31 5.13 -10.24
CA GLN A 58 -0.51 3.85 -10.94
C GLN A 58 -1.81 3.20 -10.46
N MET A 59 -2.03 3.19 -9.15
CA MET A 59 -3.22 2.59 -8.54
C MET A 59 -4.50 3.32 -8.96
N ASN A 60 -4.47 4.66 -9.10
CA ASN A 60 -5.66 5.43 -9.46
C ASN A 60 -6.11 5.25 -10.92
N THR A 61 -5.26 4.71 -11.80
CA THR A 61 -5.64 4.38 -13.18
C THR A 61 -6.31 3.01 -13.33
N LEU A 62 -6.27 2.18 -12.29
CA LEU A 62 -6.89 0.86 -12.28
C LEU A 62 -8.41 0.95 -12.08
N SER A 63 -9.12 -0.04 -12.61
CA SER A 63 -10.51 -0.31 -12.24
C SER A 63 -10.62 -0.81 -10.79
N ASP A 64 -11.82 -0.84 -10.21
CA ASP A 64 -11.99 -1.20 -8.81
C ASP A 64 -11.60 -2.67 -8.52
N GLU A 65 -11.89 -3.58 -9.44
CA GLU A 65 -11.51 -5.00 -9.35
C GLU A 65 -9.99 -5.18 -9.45
N GLU A 66 -9.35 -4.47 -10.39
CA GLU A 66 -7.89 -4.48 -10.56
C GLU A 66 -7.18 -3.82 -9.38
N LEU A 67 -7.77 -2.76 -8.83
CA LEU A 67 -7.24 -2.05 -7.68
C LEU A 67 -7.26 -2.95 -6.44
N ALA A 68 -8.37 -3.66 -6.19
CA ALA A 68 -8.46 -4.59 -5.07
C ALA A 68 -7.36 -5.68 -5.16
N LYS A 69 -7.17 -6.24 -6.35
CA LYS A 69 -6.13 -7.24 -6.61
C LYS A 69 -4.72 -6.66 -6.43
N ASP A 70 -4.45 -5.48 -7.00
CA ASP A 70 -3.14 -4.80 -6.87
C ASP A 70 -2.81 -4.47 -5.41
N ILE A 71 -3.81 -4.09 -4.60
CA ILE A 71 -3.66 -3.89 -3.15
C ILE A 71 -3.26 -5.20 -2.46
N ASP A 72 -3.98 -6.30 -2.72
CA ASP A 72 -3.68 -7.62 -2.15
C ASP A 72 -2.27 -8.11 -2.54
N ASP A 73 -1.90 -7.95 -3.81
CA ASP A 73 -0.58 -8.33 -4.33
C ASP A 73 0.54 -7.53 -3.64
N ARG A 74 0.37 -6.22 -3.49
CA ARG A 74 1.36 -5.35 -2.81
C ARG A 74 1.49 -5.67 -1.32
N ILE A 75 0.38 -5.87 -0.62
CA ILE A 75 0.41 -6.27 0.79
C ILE A 75 1.06 -7.66 0.93
N GLY A 76 0.75 -8.58 0.03
CA GLY A 76 1.35 -9.92 0.01
C GLY A 76 2.86 -9.89 -0.23
N GLU A 77 3.33 -9.04 -1.14
CA GLU A 77 4.75 -8.83 -1.41
C GLU A 77 5.46 -8.20 -0.19
N ALA A 78 4.85 -7.19 0.43
CA ALA A 78 5.35 -6.59 1.67
C ALA A 78 5.42 -7.61 2.81
N ALA A 79 4.35 -8.39 3.03
CA ALA A 79 4.31 -9.42 4.05
C ALA A 79 5.42 -10.46 3.85
N ARG A 80 5.66 -10.91 2.62
CA ARG A 80 6.78 -11.82 2.29
C ARG A 80 8.13 -11.17 2.54
N HIS A 81 8.31 -9.92 2.13
CA HIS A 81 9.56 -9.18 2.33
C HIS A 81 9.93 -9.07 3.82
N PHE A 82 8.94 -8.82 4.68
CA PHE A 82 9.14 -8.70 6.13
C PHE A 82 8.99 -10.03 6.88
N GLY A 83 8.82 -11.17 6.20
CA GLY A 83 8.71 -12.49 6.83
C GLY A 83 7.45 -12.69 7.68
N LEU A 84 6.36 -11.99 7.35
CA LEU A 84 5.07 -12.06 8.04
C LEU A 84 4.13 -13.13 7.45
N LYS A 85 4.52 -13.75 6.33
CA LYS A 85 3.77 -14.77 5.59
C LYS A 85 4.72 -15.81 5.02
#